data_AF-A0A2T3B8Y6-F1
#
_entry.id   AF-A0A2T3B8Y6-F1
#
_cell.length_a   1.000
_cell.length_b   1.000
_cell.length_c   1.000
_cell.angle_alpha   90.00
_cell.angle_beta   90.00
_cell.angle_gamma   90.00
#
_symmetry.space_group_name_H-M   'P 1'
#
loop_
_entity.id
_entity.type
_entity.pdbx_description
1 polymer ?
#
loop_
_entity_poly.entity_id
_entity_poly.type
_entity_poly.pdbx_seq_one_letter_code
_entity_poly.pdbx_strand_id
1 'polypeptide(L)'
;MGRSKPTGKSSRGFSSKSAQQEQGPSISPPYSFLFVVDELPINDSSEIPPRLDENGRWCPPIYRDGFSPPHPGHLYRWRNGVVSAIGQPNIQLTPYETTTVFWCNPFNQFFTAIEDVSTFDMATAQSPCDRWYPLAFEHEGNLSLVQFVADQEYLASTGAGAEPGWIHRLGLDSYRCPYEPYPGAPRARGLGGDLSILIALISFSCSFNNLDRALLEERAWHDYRWRGHSHHHGRRPERGVVARIYLDPDNHGSTEERLRELERFPNGLIK
;
A
#
# COMPACT_ATOMS: atom_id res chain seq x y z
N MET A 1 -65.70 67.99 -32.57
CA MET A 1 -66.54 66.78 -32.35
C MET A 1 -65.64 65.56 -32.35
N GLY A 2 -65.85 64.61 -31.44
CA GLY A 2 -65.35 63.23 -31.52
C GLY A 2 -64.00 62.93 -30.85
N ARG A 3 -64.06 62.50 -29.60
CA ARG A 3 -62.98 61.82 -28.85
C ARG A 3 -62.75 60.40 -29.38
N SER A 4 -61.51 59.90 -29.30
CA SER A 4 -61.21 58.53 -28.80
C SER A 4 -59.70 58.24 -28.70
N LYS A 5 -59.22 58.02 -27.46
CA LYS A 5 -58.05 57.16 -27.13
C LYS A 5 -58.50 55.68 -27.26
N PRO A 6 -57.60 54.68 -27.45
CA PRO A 6 -57.12 53.92 -26.27
C PRO A 6 -55.68 53.35 -26.42
N THR A 7 -54.85 53.48 -25.37
CA THR A 7 -54.33 52.41 -24.47
C THR A 7 -53.27 51.47 -25.04
N GLY A 8 -52.08 51.51 -24.44
CA GLY A 8 -50.99 50.59 -24.71
C GLY A 8 -51.16 49.19 -24.10
N LYS A 9 -50.34 48.26 -24.60
CA LYS A 9 -49.89 47.05 -23.91
C LYS A 9 -48.45 46.78 -24.32
N SER A 10 -47.54 46.99 -23.37
CA SER A 10 -46.15 46.52 -23.42
C SER A 10 -46.16 45.02 -23.14
N SER A 11 -45.66 44.23 -24.09
CA SER A 11 -45.50 42.78 -23.99
C SER A 11 -44.30 42.46 -23.10
N ARG A 12 -44.58 41.99 -21.88
CA ARG A 12 -43.59 41.31 -21.03
C ARG A 12 -43.24 39.96 -21.66
N GLY A 13 -42.00 39.83 -22.12
CA GLY A 13 -41.41 38.55 -22.49
C GLY A 13 -41.36 37.62 -21.28
N PHE A 14 -41.93 36.43 -21.43
CA PHE A 14 -41.85 35.37 -20.44
C PHE A 14 -40.41 34.86 -20.35
N SER A 15 -39.84 35.01 -19.17
CA SER A 15 -38.58 34.41 -18.76
C SER A 15 -38.80 32.91 -18.52
N SER A 16 -38.30 32.08 -19.44
CA SER A 16 -38.09 30.66 -19.17
C SER A 16 -36.80 30.51 -18.37
N LYS A 17 -36.92 30.62 -17.04
CA LYS A 17 -35.90 30.13 -16.11
C LYS A 17 -35.85 28.61 -16.25
N SER A 18 -34.92 28.13 -17.07
CA SER A 18 -34.44 26.76 -16.98
C SER A 18 -33.97 26.53 -15.55
N ALA A 19 -34.61 25.60 -14.85
CA ALA A 19 -34.18 25.15 -13.55
C ALA A 19 -32.77 24.54 -13.72
N GLN A 20 -31.74 25.31 -13.38
CA GLN A 20 -30.45 24.76 -13.03
C GLN A 20 -30.69 23.90 -11.81
N GLN A 21 -30.74 22.60 -12.05
CA GLN A 21 -30.61 21.58 -11.03
C GLN A 21 -29.23 21.81 -10.41
N GLU A 22 -29.21 22.38 -9.21
CA GLU A 22 -28.01 22.49 -8.39
C GLU A 22 -27.51 21.05 -8.17
N GLN A 23 -26.54 20.65 -8.99
CA GLN A 23 -25.70 19.51 -8.70
C GLN A 23 -24.93 19.88 -7.43
N GLY A 24 -25.42 19.40 -6.28
CA GLY A 24 -24.63 19.37 -5.07
C GLY A 24 -23.26 18.74 -5.36
N PRO A 25 -22.22 19.08 -4.59
CA PRO A 25 -20.88 18.57 -4.84
C PRO A 25 -20.94 17.05 -4.95
N SER A 26 -20.56 16.49 -6.10
CA SER A 26 -20.48 15.05 -6.26
C SER A 26 -19.43 14.55 -5.28
N ILE A 27 -19.87 14.03 -4.14
CA ILE A 27 -18.97 13.45 -3.15
C ILE A 27 -18.37 12.24 -3.85
N SER A 28 -17.08 12.32 -4.19
CA SER A 28 -16.36 11.21 -4.77
C SER A 28 -16.50 10.01 -3.81
N PRO A 29 -16.74 8.79 -4.34
CA PRO A 29 -16.80 7.61 -3.49
C PRO A 29 -15.50 7.48 -2.68
N PRO A 30 -15.60 6.97 -1.44
CA PRO A 30 -14.44 6.79 -0.59
C PRO A 30 -13.45 5.80 -1.22
N TYR A 31 -12.16 5.94 -0.92
CA TYR A 31 -11.18 4.92 -1.27
C TYR A 31 -11.42 3.67 -0.43
N SER A 32 -11.40 2.50 -1.07
CA SER A 32 -11.56 1.22 -0.39
C SER A 32 -10.88 0.11 -1.20
N PHE A 33 -10.30 -0.86 -0.52
CA PHE A 33 -9.77 -2.09 -1.10
C PHE A 33 -9.83 -3.21 -0.05
N LEU A 34 -9.76 -4.45 -0.52
CA LEU A 34 -9.57 -5.61 0.35
C LEU A 34 -8.12 -6.04 0.31
N PHE A 35 -7.63 -6.62 1.41
CA PHE A 35 -6.29 -7.20 1.43
C PHE A 35 -6.22 -8.44 2.32
N VAL A 36 -5.29 -9.33 1.99
CA VAL A 36 -4.89 -10.49 2.80
C VAL A 36 -3.38 -10.51 2.87
N VAL A 37 -2.84 -11.01 4.00
CA VAL A 37 -1.42 -11.25 4.17
C VAL A 37 -1.23 -12.68 4.64
N ASP A 38 -0.68 -13.52 3.79
CA ASP A 38 -0.30 -14.89 4.15
C ASP A 38 1.14 -14.90 4.63
N GLU A 39 1.45 -15.72 5.63
CA GLU A 39 2.84 -16.02 5.97
C GLU A 39 3.37 -17.06 4.99
N LEU A 40 4.58 -16.84 4.48
CA LEU A 40 5.23 -17.71 3.51
C LEU A 40 6.50 -18.30 4.15
N PRO A 41 6.42 -19.49 4.75
CA PRO A 41 7.58 -20.15 5.30
C PRO A 41 8.48 -20.69 4.18
N ILE A 42 9.78 -20.71 4.43
CA ILE A 42 10.73 -21.40 3.56
C ILE A 42 10.61 -22.91 3.75
N ASN A 43 11.05 -23.68 2.76
CA ASN A 43 11.15 -25.12 2.86
C ASN A 43 12.53 -25.48 3.42
N ASP A 44 12.58 -25.84 4.70
CA ASP A 44 13.81 -26.25 5.41
C ASP A 44 14.23 -27.70 5.13
N SER A 45 13.70 -28.33 4.08
CA SER A 45 14.12 -29.66 3.67
C SER A 45 15.61 -29.68 3.33
N SER A 46 16.33 -30.69 3.83
CA SER A 46 17.75 -30.89 3.53
C SER A 46 18.06 -31.10 2.03
N GLU A 47 17.03 -31.35 1.22
CA GLU A 47 17.16 -31.57 -0.21
C GLU A 47 17.33 -30.27 -1.01
N ILE A 48 16.92 -29.12 -0.45
CA ILE A 48 17.03 -27.81 -1.09
C ILE A 48 17.93 -26.93 -0.22
N PRO A 49 19.22 -26.78 -0.56
CA PRO A 49 20.12 -25.98 0.25
C PRO A 49 19.70 -24.49 0.24
N PRO A 50 19.92 -23.76 1.34
CA PRO A 50 19.62 -22.33 1.39
C PRO A 50 20.47 -21.58 0.36
N ARG A 51 19.87 -20.57 -0.27
CA ARG A 51 20.60 -19.68 -1.17
C ARG A 51 21.37 -18.67 -0.32
N LEU A 52 22.68 -18.57 -0.58
CA LEU A 52 23.55 -17.60 0.08
C LEU A 52 24.12 -16.61 -0.93
N ASP A 53 24.33 -15.36 -0.51
CA ASP A 53 25.11 -14.38 -1.28
C ASP A 53 26.62 -14.65 -1.20
N GLU A 54 27.42 -13.83 -1.88
CA GLU A 54 28.89 -13.90 -1.89
C GLU A 54 29.53 -13.80 -0.49
N ASN A 55 28.80 -13.25 0.48
CA ASN A 55 29.24 -13.09 1.87
C ASN A 55 28.68 -14.19 2.79
N GLY A 56 28.07 -15.24 2.22
CA GLY A 56 27.47 -16.33 2.97
C GLY A 56 26.19 -15.94 3.71
N ARG A 57 25.54 -14.81 3.36
CA ARG A 57 24.29 -14.38 4.00
C ARG A 57 23.12 -14.98 3.25
N TRP A 58 22.09 -15.34 4.00
CA TRP A 58 20.88 -15.92 3.43
C TRP A 58 20.18 -14.97 2.46
N CYS A 59 19.69 -15.54 1.36
CA CYS A 59 18.86 -14.91 0.34
C CYS A 59 17.59 -15.76 0.11
N PRO A 60 16.45 -15.14 -0.25
CA PRO A 60 15.22 -15.88 -0.53
C PRO A 60 15.40 -16.88 -1.69
N PRO A 61 14.70 -18.03 -1.69
CA PRO A 61 14.71 -18.98 -2.80
C PRO A 61 14.25 -18.37 -4.13
N ILE A 62 14.66 -18.97 -5.25
CA ILE A 62 14.24 -18.59 -6.62
C ILE A 62 13.46 -19.70 -7.34
N TYR A 63 13.21 -20.80 -6.63
CA TYR A 63 12.41 -21.94 -7.09
C TYR A 63 11.25 -22.10 -6.14
N ARG A 64 10.07 -22.44 -6.66
CA ARG A 64 8.84 -22.57 -5.87
C ARG A 64 8.97 -23.64 -4.79
N ASP A 65 9.74 -24.70 -5.06
CA ASP A 65 9.95 -25.82 -4.14
C ASP A 65 10.77 -25.40 -2.90
N GLY A 66 11.43 -24.23 -2.95
CA GLY A 66 12.08 -23.62 -1.80
C GLY A 66 11.12 -23.01 -0.77
N PHE A 67 9.80 -23.08 -1.00
CA PHE A 67 8.78 -22.57 -0.08
C PHE A 67 7.88 -23.70 0.43
N SER A 68 7.44 -23.56 1.68
CA SER A 68 6.37 -24.39 2.23
C SER A 68 5.00 -23.81 1.83
N PRO A 69 3.91 -24.59 1.93
CA PRO A 69 2.56 -24.05 1.72
C PRO A 69 2.32 -22.80 2.59
N PRO A 70 1.76 -21.71 2.03
CA PRO A 70 1.50 -20.49 2.78
C PRO A 70 0.53 -20.74 3.94
N HIS A 71 0.76 -20.07 5.07
CA HIS A 71 -0.22 -20.00 6.15
C HIS A 71 -1.21 -18.86 5.86
N PRO A 72 -2.49 -19.17 5.61
CA PRO A 72 -3.45 -18.18 5.17
C PRO A 72 -3.75 -17.15 6.26
N GLY A 73 -3.74 -15.87 5.89
CA GLY A 73 -4.18 -14.78 6.75
C GLY A 73 -5.69 -14.54 6.71
N HIS A 74 -6.14 -13.53 7.45
CA HIS A 74 -7.51 -13.04 7.38
C HIS A 74 -7.69 -12.01 6.28
N LEU A 75 -8.91 -11.93 5.75
CA LEU A 75 -9.30 -10.90 4.78
C LEU A 75 -9.73 -9.63 5.53
N TYR A 76 -9.14 -8.51 5.15
CA TYR A 76 -9.46 -7.21 5.70
C TYR A 76 -10.01 -6.29 4.63
N ARG A 77 -10.82 -5.32 5.05
CA ARG A 77 -11.19 -4.15 4.26
C ARG A 77 -10.51 -2.93 4.84
N TRP A 78 -9.79 -2.23 3.99
CA TRP A 78 -9.36 -0.87 4.26
C TRP A 78 -10.34 0.08 3.59
N ARG A 79 -10.87 1.06 4.32
CA ARG A 79 -11.76 2.10 3.79
C ARG A 79 -11.42 3.45 4.40
N ASN A 80 -10.95 4.39 3.58
CA ASN A 80 -10.58 5.75 3.99
C ASN A 80 -9.73 5.81 5.28
N GLY A 81 -8.74 4.94 5.40
CA GLY A 81 -7.83 4.93 6.54
C GLY A 81 -8.33 4.13 7.74
N VAL A 82 -9.40 3.35 7.62
CA VAL A 82 -9.90 2.46 8.67
C VAL A 82 -9.85 1.02 8.18
N VAL A 83 -9.31 0.12 9.00
CA VAL A 83 -9.28 -1.32 8.74
C VAL A 83 -10.42 -2.01 9.49
N SER A 84 -11.05 -2.99 8.83
CA SER A 84 -12.08 -3.85 9.40
C SER A 84 -11.91 -5.28 8.90
N ALA A 85 -12.26 -6.27 9.71
CA ALA A 85 -12.27 -7.66 9.27
C ALA A 85 -13.44 -7.90 8.31
N ILE A 86 -13.19 -8.70 7.27
CA ILE A 86 -14.24 -9.33 6.48
C ILE A 86 -14.15 -10.84 6.74
N GLY A 87 -15.31 -11.49 6.83
CA GLY A 87 -15.36 -12.95 6.81
C GLY A 87 -14.92 -13.52 5.46
N GLN A 88 -15.22 -14.78 5.21
CA GLN A 88 -14.99 -15.33 3.87
C GLN A 88 -15.99 -14.72 2.88
N PRO A 89 -15.52 -14.09 1.79
CA PRO A 89 -16.42 -13.55 0.78
C PRO A 89 -17.07 -14.70 0.01
N ASN A 90 -18.38 -14.62 -0.22
CA ASN A 90 -19.12 -15.58 -1.06
C ASN A 90 -19.02 -15.26 -2.56
N ILE A 91 -18.07 -14.42 -2.95
CA ILE A 91 -17.88 -13.92 -4.32
C ILE A 91 -16.41 -14.04 -4.70
N GLN A 92 -16.17 -14.23 -6.00
CA GLN A 92 -14.82 -14.19 -6.54
C GLN A 92 -14.29 -12.75 -6.46
N LEU A 93 -13.15 -12.58 -5.80
CA LEU A 93 -12.50 -11.28 -5.68
C LEU A 93 -11.72 -10.94 -6.95
N THR A 94 -11.75 -9.67 -7.35
CA THR A 94 -10.94 -9.16 -8.47
C THR A 94 -9.57 -8.75 -7.94
N PRO A 95 -8.48 -9.43 -8.29
CA PRO A 95 -7.14 -9.06 -7.85
C PRO A 95 -6.75 -7.71 -8.46
N TYR A 96 -6.10 -6.87 -7.64
CA TYR A 96 -5.47 -5.63 -8.07
C TYR A 96 -3.95 -5.81 -8.13
N GLU A 97 -3.37 -6.35 -7.05
CA GLU A 97 -1.92 -6.44 -6.90
C GLU A 97 -1.56 -7.62 -5.99
N THR A 98 -0.42 -8.27 -6.21
CA THR A 98 0.11 -9.32 -5.34
C THR A 98 1.62 -9.23 -5.28
N THR A 99 2.18 -9.39 -4.08
CA THR A 99 3.62 -9.25 -3.86
C THR A 99 4.09 -10.12 -2.73
N THR A 100 5.23 -10.75 -2.96
CA THR A 100 5.97 -11.45 -1.92
C THR A 100 7.03 -10.53 -1.33
N VAL A 101 7.11 -10.48 0.00
CA VAL A 101 8.14 -9.71 0.71
C VAL A 101 8.82 -10.58 1.75
N PHE A 102 10.15 -10.56 1.80
CA PHE A 102 10.95 -11.23 2.82
C PHE A 102 11.74 -10.23 3.64
N TRP A 103 11.77 -10.43 4.95
CA TRP A 103 12.84 -9.89 5.79
C TRP A 103 13.97 -10.92 5.85
N CYS A 104 15.12 -10.58 5.26
CA CYS A 104 16.21 -11.53 5.08
C CYS A 104 17.14 -11.56 6.28
N ASN A 105 17.81 -10.44 6.55
CA ASN A 105 18.76 -10.30 7.65
C ASN A 105 19.04 -8.80 7.92
N PRO A 106 19.75 -8.42 9.00
CA PRO A 106 20.03 -7.01 9.31
C PRO A 106 20.80 -6.23 8.22
N PHE A 107 21.51 -6.92 7.32
CA PHE A 107 22.29 -6.29 6.27
C PHE A 107 21.50 -6.12 4.97
N ASN A 108 20.78 -7.16 4.55
CA ASN A 108 20.07 -7.19 3.26
C ASN A 108 18.59 -6.76 3.40
N GLN A 109 18.04 -6.82 4.61
CA GLN A 109 16.72 -6.29 4.98
C GLN A 109 15.57 -6.82 4.11
N PHE A 110 14.76 -5.95 3.51
CA PHE A 110 13.60 -6.33 2.72
C PHE A 110 13.97 -6.61 1.27
N PHE A 111 13.60 -7.81 0.82
CA PHE A 111 13.50 -8.15 -0.59
C PHE A 111 12.04 -8.34 -0.97
N THR A 112 11.70 -7.93 -2.18
CA THR A 112 10.36 -7.96 -2.75
C THR A 112 10.38 -8.70 -4.09
N ALA A 113 9.27 -9.34 -4.44
CA ALA A 113 9.08 -9.97 -5.73
C ALA A 113 7.63 -9.76 -6.17
N ILE A 114 7.45 -9.54 -7.46
CA ILE A 114 6.13 -9.38 -8.07
C ILE A 114 5.48 -10.77 -8.10
N GLU A 115 4.20 -10.82 -7.70
CA GLU A 115 3.40 -12.03 -7.55
C GLU A 115 3.78 -12.93 -6.34
N ASP A 116 3.09 -14.08 -6.27
CA ASP A 116 3.30 -15.12 -5.28
C ASP A 116 4.36 -16.11 -5.78
N VAL A 117 5.58 -15.96 -5.26
CA VAL A 117 6.76 -16.76 -5.66
C VAL A 117 6.65 -18.24 -5.31
N SER A 118 5.66 -18.65 -4.51
CA SER A 118 5.39 -20.07 -4.23
C SER A 118 4.69 -20.78 -5.39
N THR A 119 4.26 -20.05 -6.41
CA THR A 119 3.46 -20.59 -7.52
C THR A 119 4.25 -20.82 -8.81
N PHE A 120 5.47 -20.30 -8.91
CA PHE A 120 6.31 -20.40 -10.13
C PHE A 120 7.81 -20.37 -9.82
N ASP A 121 8.62 -20.81 -10.80
CA ASP A 121 10.08 -20.76 -10.70
C ASP A 121 10.62 -19.46 -11.30
N MET A 122 11.01 -18.54 -10.42
CA MET A 122 11.62 -17.25 -10.76
C MET A 122 12.84 -17.40 -11.68
N ALA A 123 13.63 -18.47 -11.51
CA ALA A 123 14.79 -18.77 -12.36
C ALA A 123 14.46 -18.93 -13.87
N THR A 124 13.20 -19.21 -14.21
CA THR A 124 12.73 -19.38 -15.60
C THR A 124 11.64 -18.38 -16.00
N ALA A 125 11.23 -17.52 -15.06
CA ALA A 125 10.24 -16.49 -15.30
C ALA A 125 10.82 -15.37 -16.19
N GLN A 126 9.94 -14.58 -16.79
CA GLN A 126 10.33 -13.39 -17.54
C GLN A 126 10.34 -12.17 -16.61
N SER A 127 11.19 -11.19 -16.93
CA SER A 127 11.13 -9.88 -16.30
C SER A 127 9.70 -9.30 -16.40
N PRO A 128 9.15 -8.72 -15.33
CA PRO A 128 9.84 -8.40 -14.07
C PRO A 128 9.71 -9.48 -12.96
N CYS A 129 9.18 -10.67 -13.24
CA CYS A 129 9.01 -11.74 -12.24
C CYS A 129 10.24 -12.66 -12.11
N ASP A 130 11.38 -12.29 -12.71
CA ASP A 130 12.58 -13.13 -12.84
C ASP A 130 13.62 -12.92 -11.72
N ARG A 131 13.33 -12.05 -10.74
CA ARG A 131 14.27 -11.72 -9.67
C ARG A 131 13.61 -11.21 -8.40
N TRP A 132 14.43 -11.15 -7.35
CA TRP A 132 14.16 -10.39 -6.14
C TRP A 132 14.66 -8.95 -6.30
N TYR A 133 13.87 -7.99 -5.85
CA TYR A 133 14.19 -6.57 -5.84
C TYR A 133 14.41 -6.11 -4.40
N PRO A 134 15.52 -5.41 -4.09
CA PRO A 134 15.63 -4.73 -2.81
C PRO A 134 14.52 -3.69 -2.70
N LEU A 135 14.09 -3.39 -1.47
CA LEU A 135 13.13 -2.30 -1.25
C LEU A 135 13.71 -0.97 -1.75
N ALA A 136 13.00 -0.29 -2.64
CA ALA A 136 13.41 0.97 -3.24
C ALA A 136 12.30 2.03 -3.18
N PHE A 137 12.68 3.29 -3.37
CA PHE A 137 11.82 4.46 -3.20
C PHE A 137 11.94 5.47 -4.35
N GLU A 138 10.81 5.98 -4.80
CA GLU A 138 10.69 7.19 -5.63
C GLU A 138 10.34 8.37 -4.70
N HIS A 139 10.96 9.54 -4.91
CA HIS A 139 10.70 10.72 -4.08
C HIS A 139 9.81 11.70 -4.83
N GLU A 140 8.54 11.81 -4.42
CA GLU A 140 7.58 12.73 -5.02
C GLU A 140 7.11 13.76 -3.99
N GLY A 141 7.60 14.99 -4.10
CA GLY A 141 7.26 16.09 -3.21
C GLY A 141 7.60 15.79 -1.74
N ASN A 142 6.58 15.47 -0.95
CA ASN A 142 6.72 15.14 0.48
C ASN A 142 6.58 13.63 0.78
N LEU A 143 6.64 12.77 -0.24
CA LEU A 143 6.40 11.34 -0.12
C LEU A 143 7.66 10.56 -0.47
N SER A 144 7.83 9.44 0.22
CA SER A 144 8.60 8.32 -0.29
C SER A 144 7.60 7.29 -0.82
N LEU A 145 7.63 7.03 -2.12
CA LEU A 145 6.79 6.03 -2.76
C LEU A 145 7.60 4.74 -2.83
N VAL A 146 7.17 3.70 -2.11
CA VAL A 146 7.82 2.39 -2.15
C VAL A 146 7.40 1.64 -3.42
N GLN A 147 8.36 1.14 -4.18
CA GLN A 147 8.11 0.48 -5.47
C GLN A 147 9.16 -0.62 -5.77
N PHE A 148 8.86 -1.55 -6.68
CA PHE A 148 9.81 -2.56 -7.17
C PHE A 148 10.98 -2.00 -7.97
N VAL A 149 10.71 -0.98 -8.78
CA VAL A 149 11.67 -0.37 -9.70
C VAL A 149 11.68 1.13 -9.42
N ALA A 150 12.51 1.52 -8.48
CA ALA A 150 12.71 2.92 -8.14
C ALA A 150 14.18 3.28 -8.03
N ASP A 151 14.47 4.57 -8.15
CA ASP A 151 15.84 5.08 -8.32
C ASP A 151 16.60 5.26 -7.00
N GLN A 152 15.93 5.21 -5.84
CA GLN A 152 16.56 5.49 -4.55
C GLN A 152 16.46 4.29 -3.61
N GLU A 153 17.57 3.94 -2.97
CA GLU A 153 17.63 2.90 -1.92
C GLU A 153 17.29 3.45 -0.52
N TYR A 154 16.91 4.72 -0.43
CA TYR A 154 16.64 5.41 0.83
C TYR A 154 15.36 6.25 0.75
N LEU A 155 14.71 6.40 1.90
CA LEU A 155 13.59 7.31 2.16
C LEU A 155 14.03 8.76 1.97
N ALA A 156 13.12 9.61 1.50
CA ALA A 156 13.34 11.05 1.47
C ALA A 156 13.69 11.56 2.89
N SER A 157 14.55 12.57 2.98
CA SER A 157 15.03 13.09 4.27
C SER A 157 13.86 13.56 5.14
N THR A 158 13.92 13.39 6.44
CA THR A 158 12.84 13.86 7.34
C THR A 158 13.01 15.35 7.72
N GLY A 159 14.10 15.98 7.29
CA GLY A 159 14.48 17.35 7.65
C GLY A 159 14.89 17.49 9.12
N ALA A 160 15.33 18.71 9.50
CA ALA A 160 15.58 19.07 10.89
C ALA A 160 14.25 19.23 11.65
N GLY A 161 13.80 18.16 12.32
CA GLY A 161 12.53 18.11 13.05
C GLY A 161 12.35 16.78 13.77
N ALA A 162 11.26 16.64 14.52
CA ALA A 162 10.90 15.37 15.16
C ALA A 162 10.69 14.29 14.08
N GLU A 163 11.42 13.19 14.19
CA GLU A 163 11.37 12.12 13.21
C GLU A 163 9.96 11.51 13.13
N PRO A 164 9.47 11.18 11.92
CA PRO A 164 8.22 10.48 11.77
C PRO A 164 8.32 9.10 12.43
N GLY A 165 7.57 8.89 13.51
CA GLY A 165 7.62 7.65 14.28
C GLY A 165 7.28 6.39 13.47
N TRP A 166 6.64 6.53 12.30
CA TRP A 166 6.32 5.42 11.42
C TRP A 166 7.55 4.72 10.83
N ILE A 167 8.66 5.42 10.58
CA ILE A 167 9.88 4.84 9.98
C ILE A 167 10.40 3.72 10.87
N HIS A 168 10.61 4.04 12.15
CA HIS A 168 11.08 3.07 13.13
C HIS A 168 10.07 1.94 13.34
N ARG A 169 8.77 2.27 13.43
CA ARG A 169 7.71 1.28 13.68
C ARG A 169 7.55 0.28 12.54
N LEU A 170 7.79 0.69 11.30
CA LEU A 170 7.81 -0.21 10.15
C LEU A 170 9.16 -0.94 10.00
N GLY A 171 10.18 -0.56 10.77
CA GLY A 171 11.51 -1.15 10.68
C GLY A 171 12.32 -0.66 9.48
N LEU A 172 12.09 0.58 9.06
CA LEU A 172 12.73 1.19 7.91
C LEU A 172 13.95 2.06 8.29
N ASP A 173 14.51 1.86 9.49
CA ASP A 173 15.57 2.70 10.03
C ASP A 173 16.85 2.69 9.18
N SER A 174 17.17 1.60 8.49
CA SER A 174 18.36 1.55 7.64
C SER A 174 18.14 2.07 6.23
N TYR A 175 16.88 2.37 5.86
CA TYR A 175 16.55 3.07 4.64
C TYR A 175 16.54 4.58 4.84
N ARG A 176 17.02 5.10 5.97
CA ARG A 176 17.09 6.55 6.19
C ARG A 176 18.08 7.18 5.20
N CYS A 177 17.72 8.35 4.68
CA CYS A 177 18.64 9.17 3.90
C CYS A 177 19.93 9.41 4.70
N PRO A 178 21.11 9.02 4.18
CA PRO A 178 22.38 9.18 4.89
C PRO A 178 22.92 10.61 4.80
N TYR A 179 22.35 11.44 3.93
CA TYR A 179 22.82 12.80 3.66
C TYR A 179 22.24 13.80 4.66
N GLU A 180 23.07 14.76 5.07
CA GLU A 180 22.60 15.87 5.89
C GLU A 180 21.49 16.65 5.16
N PRO A 181 20.47 17.14 5.87
CA PRO A 181 19.40 17.90 5.25
C PRO A 181 19.93 19.21 4.64
N TYR A 182 20.09 19.25 3.31
CA TYR A 182 20.45 20.47 2.58
C TYR A 182 19.20 21.24 2.14
N PRO A 183 19.30 22.55 1.87
CA PRO A 183 18.19 23.35 1.35
C PRO A 183 17.67 22.76 0.03
N GLY A 184 16.44 22.25 0.02
CA GLY A 184 15.82 21.61 -1.14
C GLY A 184 15.85 20.07 -1.14
N ALA A 185 16.43 19.43 -0.13
CA ALA A 185 16.32 17.97 0.03
C ALA A 185 14.83 17.55 0.10
N PRO A 186 14.43 16.46 -0.60
CA PRO A 186 13.07 15.92 -0.51
C PRO A 186 12.70 15.61 0.94
N ARG A 187 11.48 15.96 1.36
CA ARG A 187 11.04 15.82 2.75
C ARG A 187 9.99 14.73 2.93
N ALA A 188 10.37 13.55 3.42
CA ALA A 188 9.38 12.51 3.72
C ALA A 188 8.49 12.92 4.89
N ARG A 189 7.20 13.18 4.60
CA ARG A 189 6.14 13.33 5.61
C ARG A 189 5.22 12.12 5.67
N GLY A 190 5.32 11.22 4.71
CA GLY A 190 4.59 9.97 4.66
C GLY A 190 5.17 9.00 3.65
N LEU A 191 4.67 7.77 3.73
CA LEU A 191 4.97 6.67 2.84
C LEU A 191 3.74 6.41 1.95
N GLY A 192 3.96 6.29 0.65
CA GLY A 192 3.01 5.86 -0.36
C GLY A 192 3.65 4.80 -1.27
N GLY A 193 3.10 4.59 -2.47
CA GLY A 193 3.56 3.58 -3.42
C GLY A 193 2.76 2.28 -3.34
N ASP A 194 3.35 1.21 -3.85
CA ASP A 194 2.72 -0.11 -4.08
C ASP A 194 1.98 -0.60 -2.82
N LEU A 195 0.66 -0.76 -2.93
CA LEU A 195 -0.22 -1.08 -1.79
C LEU A 195 0.18 -2.39 -1.14
N SER A 196 0.48 -3.40 -1.97
CA SER A 196 0.89 -4.72 -1.51
C SER A 196 2.17 -4.66 -0.64
N ILE A 197 3.17 -3.87 -1.03
CA ILE A 197 4.41 -3.68 -0.27
C ILE A 197 4.12 -2.96 1.04
N LEU A 198 3.31 -1.89 1.03
CA LEU A 198 2.93 -1.16 2.25
C LEU A 198 2.25 -2.08 3.26
N ILE A 199 1.31 -2.91 2.80
CA ILE A 199 0.62 -3.90 3.63
C ILE A 199 1.60 -4.94 4.17
N ALA A 200 2.52 -5.44 3.35
CA ALA A 200 3.56 -6.36 3.79
C ALA A 200 4.44 -5.73 4.89
N LEU A 201 4.89 -4.48 4.73
CA LEU A 201 5.67 -3.75 5.74
C LEU A 201 4.92 -3.60 7.06
N ILE A 202 3.62 -3.28 7.01
CA ILE A 202 2.74 -3.28 8.20
C ILE A 202 2.74 -4.67 8.84
N SER A 203 2.62 -5.74 8.06
CA SER A 203 2.61 -7.10 8.61
C SER A 203 3.93 -7.51 9.29
N PHE A 204 5.07 -6.90 8.92
CA PHE A 204 6.36 -7.12 9.57
C PHE A 204 6.55 -6.30 10.85
N SER A 205 5.70 -5.29 11.08
CA SER A 205 5.73 -4.50 12.31
C SER A 205 5.33 -5.30 13.56
N CYS A 206 4.61 -6.42 13.39
CA CYS A 206 4.26 -7.39 14.43
C CYS A 206 4.53 -8.84 13.97
N SER A 207 4.42 -9.82 14.86
CA SER A 207 4.38 -11.23 14.46
C SER A 207 3.05 -11.57 13.75
N PHE A 208 3.04 -12.57 12.86
CA PHE A 208 1.86 -13.02 12.12
C PHE A 208 0.58 -13.15 12.98
N ASN A 209 0.67 -13.86 14.11
CA ASN A 209 -0.47 -14.08 15.03
C ASN A 209 -1.00 -12.82 15.76
N ASN A 210 -0.33 -11.68 15.63
CA ASN A 210 -0.72 -10.42 16.27
C ASN A 210 -1.23 -9.38 15.27
N LEU A 211 -1.29 -9.71 13.96
CA LEU A 211 -1.75 -8.77 12.94
C LEU A 211 -3.19 -8.32 13.18
N ASP A 212 -4.09 -9.25 13.51
CA ASP A 212 -5.48 -8.94 13.88
C ASP A 212 -5.55 -7.95 15.04
N ARG A 213 -4.78 -8.21 16.10
CA ARG A 213 -4.76 -7.36 17.30
C ARG A 213 -4.27 -5.96 16.98
N ALA A 214 -3.18 -5.86 16.22
CA ALA A 214 -2.65 -4.58 15.77
C ALA A 214 -3.66 -3.79 14.93
N LEU A 215 -4.31 -4.44 13.95
CA LEU A 215 -5.20 -3.77 13.01
C LEU A 215 -6.60 -3.48 13.58
N LEU A 216 -7.20 -4.43 14.29
CA LEU A 216 -8.61 -4.41 14.67
C LEU A 216 -8.83 -3.96 16.12
N GLU A 217 -8.00 -4.46 17.05
CA GLU A 217 -8.15 -4.16 18.48
C GLU A 217 -7.46 -2.84 18.85
N GLU A 218 -6.17 -2.71 18.55
CA GLU A 218 -5.37 -1.51 18.85
C GLU A 218 -5.59 -0.38 17.83
N ARG A 219 -6.16 -0.69 16.65
CA ARG A 219 -6.36 0.25 15.53
C ARG A 219 -5.07 1.00 15.19
N ALA A 220 -3.96 0.26 15.12
CA ALA A 220 -2.63 0.79 14.89
C ALA A 220 -2.54 1.53 13.54
N TRP A 221 -3.36 1.15 12.55
CA TRP A 221 -3.55 1.91 11.32
C TRP A 221 -4.92 2.60 11.32
N HIS A 222 -4.90 3.92 11.48
CA HIS A 222 -6.11 4.74 11.52
C HIS A 222 -5.86 6.16 11.01
N ASP A 223 -6.80 6.72 10.23
CA ASP A 223 -6.69 8.05 9.61
C ASP A 223 -5.41 8.25 8.81
N TYR A 224 -5.02 7.27 8.00
CA TYR A 224 -3.81 7.33 7.16
C TYR A 224 -2.51 7.49 8.00
N ARG A 225 -2.51 6.99 9.24
CA ARG A 225 -1.36 7.05 10.15
C ARG A 225 -1.04 5.69 10.74
N TRP A 226 0.24 5.36 10.78
CA TRP A 226 0.72 4.18 11.50
C TRP A 226 1.13 4.58 12.92
N ARG A 227 0.21 4.37 13.85
CA ARG A 227 0.34 4.74 15.27
C ARG A 227 1.24 3.77 16.04
N GLY A 228 1.59 2.64 15.44
CA GLY A 228 2.30 1.55 16.10
C GLY A 228 1.41 0.78 17.07
N HIS A 229 1.99 -0.22 17.70
CA HIS A 229 1.33 -1.12 18.63
C HIS A 229 2.32 -1.62 19.68
N SER A 230 1.84 -2.34 20.69
CA SER A 230 2.65 -2.88 21.78
C SER A 230 3.42 -4.17 21.44
N HIS A 231 3.05 -4.86 20.36
CA HIS A 231 3.63 -6.16 19.99
C HIS A 231 5.06 -6.08 19.46
N HIS A 232 5.83 -7.14 19.68
CA HIS A 232 7.15 -7.32 19.09
C HIS A 232 7.07 -7.42 17.57
N HIS A 233 8.09 -6.89 16.88
CA HIS A 233 8.17 -6.96 15.43
C HIS A 233 8.32 -8.39 14.90
N GLY A 234 7.76 -8.61 13.71
CA GLY A 234 7.83 -9.89 13.00
C GLY A 234 9.10 -10.07 12.18
N ARG A 235 9.95 -9.03 12.06
CA ARG A 235 11.23 -9.08 11.32
C ARG A 235 12.21 -10.08 11.95
N ARG A 236 12.08 -11.34 11.56
CA ARG A 236 12.96 -12.46 11.89
C ARG A 236 13.61 -12.94 10.60
N PRO A 237 14.87 -13.41 10.63
CA PRO A 237 15.52 -13.93 9.44
C PRO A 237 14.60 -14.92 8.72
N GLU A 238 14.61 -14.85 7.39
CA GLU A 238 13.92 -15.81 6.51
C GLU A 238 12.39 -15.77 6.58
N ARG A 239 11.80 -14.78 7.27
CA ARG A 239 10.35 -14.62 7.29
C ARG A 239 9.87 -13.98 5.99
N GLY A 240 9.02 -14.71 5.26
CA GLY A 240 8.29 -14.23 4.10
C GLY A 240 6.82 -13.97 4.37
N VAL A 241 6.23 -13.08 3.59
CA VAL A 241 4.78 -12.89 3.50
C VAL A 241 4.36 -12.68 2.05
N VAL A 242 3.13 -13.07 1.71
CA VAL A 242 2.48 -12.73 0.45
C VAL A 242 1.32 -11.79 0.75
N ALA A 243 1.43 -10.54 0.31
CA ALA A 243 0.36 -9.56 0.41
C ALA A 243 -0.43 -9.53 -0.90
N ARG A 244 -1.75 -9.68 -0.83
CA ARG A 244 -2.64 -9.57 -1.99
C ARG A 244 -3.68 -8.50 -1.77
N ILE A 245 -3.85 -7.65 -2.75
CA ILE A 245 -4.81 -6.55 -2.78
C ILE A 245 -5.89 -6.88 -3.80
N TYR A 246 -7.13 -6.63 -3.44
CA TYR A 246 -8.29 -6.83 -4.29
C TYR A 246 -9.14 -5.55 -4.33
N LEU A 247 -9.86 -5.38 -5.43
CA LEU A 247 -10.91 -4.36 -5.50
C LEU A 247 -12.00 -4.69 -4.48
N ASP A 248 -12.59 -3.65 -3.88
CA ASP A 248 -13.69 -3.81 -2.91
C ASP A 248 -15.04 -3.91 -3.64
N PRO A 249 -15.66 -5.10 -3.70
CA PRO A 249 -16.89 -5.33 -4.45
C PRO A 249 -18.09 -4.57 -3.87
N ASP A 250 -18.04 -4.18 -2.59
CA ASP A 250 -19.11 -3.39 -1.94
C ASP A 250 -18.93 -1.88 -2.17
N ASN A 251 -17.90 -1.46 -2.90
CA ASN A 251 -17.64 -0.07 -3.24
C ASN A 251 -17.40 0.10 -4.73
N HIS A 252 -18.40 0.59 -5.45
CA HIS A 252 -18.29 0.89 -6.89
C HIS A 252 -17.19 1.91 -7.25
N GLY A 253 -16.65 2.65 -6.28
CA GLY A 253 -15.48 3.52 -6.46
C GLY A 253 -14.13 2.82 -6.30
N SER A 254 -14.09 1.54 -5.94
CA SER A 254 -12.87 0.74 -5.87
C SER A 254 -12.51 0.22 -7.26
N THR A 255 -11.86 1.07 -8.05
CA THR A 255 -11.33 0.71 -9.38
C THR A 255 -9.81 0.72 -9.35
N GLU A 256 -9.18 0.08 -10.34
CA GLU A 256 -7.71 0.07 -10.45
C GLU A 256 -7.15 1.50 -10.52
N GLU A 257 -7.78 2.38 -11.29
CA GLU A 257 -7.36 3.78 -11.42
C GLU A 257 -7.41 4.50 -10.07
N ARG A 258 -8.46 4.25 -9.29
CA ARG A 258 -8.63 4.83 -7.95
C ARG A 258 -7.61 4.32 -6.95
N LEU A 259 -7.17 3.06 -7.06
CA LEU A 259 -6.11 2.53 -6.22
C LEU A 259 -4.73 3.08 -6.63
N ARG A 260 -4.46 3.24 -7.93
CA ARG A 260 -3.25 3.94 -8.40
C ARG A 260 -3.20 5.40 -7.95
N GLU A 261 -4.33 6.10 -7.94
CA GLU A 261 -4.43 7.45 -7.36
C GLU A 261 -4.13 7.44 -5.85
N LEU A 262 -4.58 6.39 -5.14
CA LEU A 262 -4.36 6.23 -3.71
C LEU A 262 -2.89 5.95 -3.35
N GLU A 263 -2.18 5.17 -4.17
CA GLU A 263 -0.73 4.90 -4.00
C GLU A 263 0.09 6.20 -4.00
N ARG A 264 -0.34 7.19 -4.80
CA ARG A 264 0.26 8.53 -4.89
C ARG A 264 -0.49 9.59 -4.08
N PHE A 265 -1.30 9.19 -3.09
CA PHE A 265 -2.11 10.13 -2.32
C PHE A 265 -1.20 11.21 -1.70
N PRO A 266 -1.47 12.53 -1.87
CA PRO A 266 -0.50 13.60 -1.53
C PRO A 266 -0.02 13.65 -0.08
N ASN A 267 -0.75 12.97 0.80
CA ASN A 267 -0.49 12.85 2.21
C ASN A 267 0.25 11.54 2.57
N GLY A 268 0.36 10.60 1.65
CA GLY A 268 0.79 9.23 1.94
C GLY A 268 -0.32 8.43 2.62
N LEU A 269 -0.18 7.12 2.55
CA LEU A 269 -1.06 6.15 3.21
C LEU A 269 -0.62 5.89 4.67
N ILE A 270 0.66 6.15 4.94
CA ILE A 270 1.27 6.02 6.26
C ILE A 270 2.00 7.32 6.61
N LYS A 271 1.72 7.85 7.80
CA LYS A 271 2.43 8.95 8.46
C LYS A 271 2.62 8.65 9.95
#